data_AF-A0A6G9XUB0-F1
#
_entry.id   AF-A0A6G9XUB0-F1
#
_cell.length_a   1.000
_cell.length_b   1.000
_cell.length_c   1.000
_cell.angle_alpha   90.00
_cell.angle_beta   90.00
_cell.angle_gamma   90.00
#
_symmetry.space_group_name_H-M   'P 1'
#
loop_
_entity.id
_entity.type
_entity.pdbx_description
1 polymer ?
#
loop_
_entity_poly.entity_id
_entity_poly.type
_entity_poly.pdbx_seq_one_letter_code
_entity_poly.pdbx_strand_id
1 'polypeptide(L)'
;MNPRLRYRDWPGEAEGRLEWLRADLCDEVRLDFSDGAALDELEAQVLHRFDEVAALDTAEAAPFVAGVATYLGELLIRRTGARWSWPARPTAEDPPALMLTAAFDFAVVSPWDAITAAVRDRTGTAFAAFVHRCDPVEGAADPH
;
A
#
# COMPACT_ATOMS: atom_id res chain seq x y z
N MET A 1 18.33 13.66 -10.83
CA MET A 1 18.41 13.75 -9.35
C MET A 1 17.21 14.56 -8.90
N ASN A 2 16.11 13.93 -8.46
CA ASN A 2 14.89 14.67 -8.12
C ASN A 2 14.88 15.03 -6.62
N PRO A 3 14.96 16.33 -6.28
CA PRO A 3 15.04 16.77 -4.92
C PRO A 3 13.66 16.75 -4.27
N ARG A 4 13.51 15.97 -3.19
CA ARG A 4 12.47 16.11 -2.17
C ARG A 4 11.03 16.03 -2.71
N LEU A 5 10.51 14.80 -2.83
CA LEU A 5 9.09 14.55 -2.61
C LEU A 5 8.73 15.14 -1.24
N ARG A 6 8.08 16.32 -1.22
CA ARG A 6 7.60 16.90 0.03
C ARG A 6 6.27 16.22 0.35
N TYR A 7 6.33 15.38 1.37
CA TYR A 7 5.24 14.72 2.11
C TYR A 7 3.82 15.33 2.05
N ARG A 8 3.69 16.66 2.01
CA ARG A 8 2.42 17.40 1.97
C ARG A 8 1.61 17.18 0.69
N ASP A 9 2.23 16.74 -0.40
CA ASP A 9 1.60 16.51 -1.70
C ASP A 9 1.20 15.04 -1.93
N TRP A 10 1.34 14.17 -0.92
CA TRP A 10 1.07 12.73 -1.06
C TRP A 10 -0.29 12.38 -1.68
N PRO A 11 -1.45 12.89 -1.21
CA PRO A 11 -2.72 12.61 -1.88
C PRO A 11 -2.86 13.30 -3.25
N GLY A 12 -2.14 14.41 -3.50
CA GLY A 12 -2.19 15.14 -4.77
C GLY A 12 -1.40 14.51 -5.91
N GLU A 13 -0.46 13.61 -5.60
CA GLU A 13 0.44 12.97 -6.57
C GLU A 13 0.23 11.44 -6.67
N ALA A 14 -0.83 10.89 -6.07
CA ALA A 14 -1.10 9.46 -6.09
C ALA A 14 -1.14 8.90 -7.52
N GLU A 15 -1.80 9.59 -8.45
CA GLU A 15 -1.88 9.18 -9.86
C GLU A 15 -0.49 9.16 -10.53
N GLY A 16 0.36 10.15 -10.25
CA GLY A 16 1.73 10.16 -10.79
C GLY A 16 2.55 8.97 -10.29
N ARG A 17 2.42 8.60 -9.02
CA ARG A 17 3.10 7.41 -8.47
C ARG A 17 2.56 6.12 -9.07
N LEU A 18 1.26 6.03 -9.30
CA LEU A 18 0.63 4.88 -9.94
C LEU A 18 1.06 4.77 -11.42
N GLU A 19 1.18 5.88 -12.14
CA GLU A 19 1.74 5.91 -13.49
C GLU A 19 3.17 5.38 -13.52
N TRP A 20 4.01 5.85 -12.58
CA TRP A 20 5.41 5.41 -12.51
C TRP A 20 5.51 3.94 -12.13
N LEU A 21 4.68 3.46 -11.19
CA LEU A 21 4.59 2.04 -10.85
C LEU A 21 4.19 1.23 -12.09
N ARG A 22 3.15 1.64 -12.82
CA ARG A 22 2.72 0.96 -14.05
C ARG A 22 3.84 0.87 -15.09
N ALA A 23 4.67 1.91 -15.19
CA ALA A 23 5.81 1.93 -16.10
C ALA A 23 6.97 1.02 -15.66
N ASP A 24 7.11 0.77 -14.36
CA ASP A 24 8.17 -0.10 -13.79
C ASP A 24 7.75 -1.58 -13.72
N LEU A 25 6.43 -1.86 -13.76
CA LEU A 25 5.89 -3.22 -13.77
C LEU A 25 6.02 -3.87 -15.16
N CYS A 26 6.11 -5.20 -15.18
CA CYS A 26 5.92 -5.96 -16.42
C CYS A 26 4.47 -5.81 -16.92
N ASP A 27 4.30 -5.84 -18.25
CA ASP A 27 3.02 -5.60 -18.97
C ASP A 27 1.86 -6.51 -18.51
N GLU A 28 2.19 -7.63 -17.86
CA GLU A 28 1.25 -8.61 -17.34
C GLU A 28 0.49 -8.11 -16.10
N VAL A 29 1.08 -7.23 -15.29
CA VAL A 29 0.45 -6.77 -14.04
C VAL A 29 -0.54 -5.65 -14.30
N ARG A 30 -1.84 -5.96 -14.15
CA ARG A 30 -2.91 -4.98 -14.31
C ARG A 30 -3.34 -4.36 -12.99
N LEU A 31 -2.94 -3.12 -12.77
CA LEU A 31 -3.35 -2.30 -11.63
C LEU A 31 -4.78 -1.76 -11.79
N ASP A 32 -5.76 -2.65 -11.68
CA ASP A 32 -7.20 -2.35 -11.84
C ASP A 32 -7.93 -2.06 -10.51
N PHE A 33 -7.20 -2.10 -9.38
CA PHE A 33 -7.76 -2.02 -8.02
C PHE A 33 -8.83 -3.10 -7.72
N SER A 34 -8.72 -4.23 -8.40
CA SER A 34 -9.45 -5.45 -8.08
C SER A 34 -8.69 -6.27 -7.03
N ASP A 35 -9.41 -7.04 -6.20
CA ASP A 35 -8.78 -8.03 -5.32
C ASP A 35 -8.37 -9.31 -6.06
N GLY A 36 -7.57 -10.15 -5.40
CA GLY A 36 -7.08 -11.40 -5.95
C GLY A 36 -5.88 -11.20 -6.87
N ALA A 37 -6.03 -11.55 -8.15
CA ALA A 37 -4.91 -11.71 -9.09
C ALA A 37 -3.97 -10.50 -9.17
N ALA A 38 -4.50 -9.27 -9.17
CA ALA A 38 -3.66 -8.08 -9.22
C ALA A 38 -2.78 -7.91 -7.96
N LEU A 39 -3.25 -8.35 -6.78
CA LEU A 39 -2.46 -8.33 -5.56
C LEU A 39 -1.39 -9.42 -5.57
N ASP A 40 -1.74 -10.62 -6.03
CA ASP A 40 -0.82 -11.76 -6.13
C ASP A 40 0.31 -11.47 -7.13
N GLU A 41 -0.03 -10.91 -8.29
CA GLU A 41 0.92 -10.50 -9.33
C GLU A 41 1.83 -9.37 -8.85
N LEU A 42 1.27 -8.36 -8.17
CA LEU A 42 2.05 -7.25 -7.63
C LEU A 42 3.00 -7.72 -6.52
N GLU A 43 2.56 -8.63 -5.65
CA GLU A 43 3.43 -9.23 -4.63
C GLU A 43 4.53 -10.07 -5.29
N ALA A 44 4.23 -10.84 -6.33
CA ALA A 44 5.23 -11.60 -7.07
C ALA A 44 6.33 -10.69 -7.66
N GLN A 45 5.97 -9.52 -8.20
CA GLN A 45 6.94 -8.54 -8.69
C GLN A 45 7.83 -7.99 -7.56
N VAL A 46 7.24 -7.69 -6.39
CA VAL A 46 7.99 -7.26 -5.20
C VAL A 46 8.98 -8.34 -4.76
N LEU A 47 8.53 -9.60 -4.68
CA LEU A 47 9.35 -10.74 -4.25
C LEU A 47 10.42 -11.15 -5.26
N HIS A 48 10.22 -10.85 -6.54
CA HIS A 48 11.21 -11.02 -7.59
C HIS A 48 12.29 -9.92 -7.52
N ARG A 49 11.91 -8.70 -7.15
CA ARG A 49 12.82 -7.55 -7.10
C ARG A 49 13.63 -7.46 -5.81
N PHE A 50 13.06 -7.90 -4.69
CA PHE A 50 13.67 -7.75 -3.37
C PHE A 50 13.82 -9.10 -2.66
N ASP A 51 15.07 -9.48 -2.38
CA ASP A 51 15.39 -10.69 -1.61
C ASP A 51 15.38 -10.45 -0.10
N GLU A 52 15.60 -9.21 0.35
CA GLU A 52 15.68 -8.86 1.77
C GLU A 52 15.07 -7.49 2.08
N VAL A 53 14.59 -7.33 3.32
CA VAL A 53 13.90 -6.11 3.77
C VAL A 53 14.79 -4.87 3.64
N ALA A 54 16.09 -4.99 3.89
CA ALA A 54 17.03 -3.86 3.81
C ALA A 54 17.10 -3.24 2.40
N ALA A 55 16.77 -3.99 1.34
CA ALA A 55 16.76 -3.49 -0.02
C ALA A 55 15.61 -2.49 -0.28
N LEU A 56 14.54 -2.53 0.52
CA LEU A 56 13.37 -1.66 0.40
C LEU A 56 13.68 -0.19 0.75
N ASP A 57 14.64 0.04 1.65
CA ASP A 57 15.01 1.38 2.14
C ASP A 57 16.03 2.11 1.25
N THR A 58 16.41 1.51 0.12
CA THR A 58 17.37 2.14 -0.79
C THR A 58 16.73 3.28 -1.59
N ALA A 59 17.51 4.32 -1.89
CA ALA A 59 17.03 5.45 -2.69
C ALA A 59 16.56 5.05 -4.10
N GLU A 60 17.09 3.95 -4.64
CA GLU A 60 16.67 3.37 -5.92
C GLU A 60 15.32 2.63 -5.82
N ALA A 61 15.08 1.93 -4.70
CA ALA A 61 13.82 1.23 -4.45
C ALA A 61 12.67 2.18 -4.09
N ALA A 62 12.97 3.33 -3.50
CA ALA A 62 11.99 4.24 -2.92
C ALA A 62 10.80 4.60 -3.86
N PRO A 63 10.99 4.93 -5.16
CA PRO A 63 9.87 5.23 -6.05
C PRO A 63 8.94 4.03 -6.28
N PHE A 64 9.51 2.84 -6.46
CA PHE A 64 8.75 1.61 -6.67
C PHE A 64 7.98 1.23 -5.40
N VAL A 65 8.64 1.20 -4.24
CA VAL A 65 8.01 0.88 -2.95
C VAL A 65 6.90 1.87 -2.61
N ALA A 66 7.12 3.17 -2.85
CA ALA A 66 6.10 4.20 -2.70
C ALA A 66 4.90 3.99 -3.64
N GLY A 67 5.14 3.56 -4.88
CA GLY A 67 4.10 3.19 -5.83
C GLY A 67 3.25 2.02 -5.33
N VAL A 68 3.89 0.94 -4.88
CA VAL A 68 3.19 -0.25 -4.34
C VAL A 68 2.35 0.13 -3.12
N ALA A 69 2.93 0.90 -2.18
CA ALA A 69 2.22 1.38 -1.01
C ALA A 69 1.02 2.26 -1.38
N THR A 70 1.18 3.12 -2.40
CA THR A 70 0.09 3.94 -2.93
C THR A 70 -1.02 3.07 -3.51
N TYR A 71 -0.69 2.03 -4.29
CA TYR A 71 -1.70 1.12 -4.85
C TYR A 71 -2.51 0.42 -3.76
N LEU A 72 -1.83 -0.17 -2.76
CA LEU A 72 -2.48 -0.83 -1.62
C LEU A 72 -3.37 0.13 -0.84
N GLY A 73 -2.92 1.38 -0.63
CA GLY A 73 -3.73 2.35 0.09
C GLY A 73 -4.92 2.87 -0.70
N GLU A 74 -4.75 3.17 -1.97
CA GLU A 74 -5.84 3.59 -2.85
C GLU A 74 -6.88 2.47 -3.05
N LEU A 75 -6.46 1.20 -3.03
CA LEU A 75 -7.37 0.07 -2.98
C LEU A 75 -8.22 0.10 -1.70
N LEU A 76 -7.60 0.23 -0.53
CA LEU A 76 -8.31 0.27 0.75
C LEU A 76 -9.24 1.50 0.87
N ILE A 77 -8.81 2.67 0.39
CA ILE A 77 -9.66 3.88 0.35
C ILE A 77 -10.94 3.61 -0.44
N ARG A 78 -10.84 2.97 -1.61
CA ARG A 78 -12.00 2.63 -2.45
C ARG A 78 -12.92 1.58 -1.81
N ARG A 79 -12.35 0.61 -1.08
CA ARG A 79 -13.12 -0.49 -0.47
C ARG A 79 -13.80 -0.09 0.83
N THR A 80 -13.09 0.61 1.71
CA THR A 80 -13.50 0.79 3.10
C THR A 80 -13.82 2.25 3.45
N GLY A 81 -13.57 3.18 2.52
CA GLY A 81 -13.67 4.62 2.80
C GLY A 81 -12.54 5.15 3.70
N ALA A 82 -11.46 4.36 3.87
CA ALA A 82 -10.26 4.78 4.58
C ALA A 82 -9.71 6.11 4.05
N ARG A 83 -8.82 6.73 4.82
CA ARG A 83 -8.14 7.96 4.42
C ARG A 83 -6.66 7.87 4.73
N TRP A 84 -5.85 8.45 3.85
CA TRP A 84 -4.46 8.72 4.19
C TRP A 84 -4.39 9.51 5.50
N SER A 85 -3.52 9.06 6.39
CA SER A 85 -3.31 9.60 7.71
C SER A 85 -1.81 9.66 7.97
N TRP A 86 -1.46 10.52 8.91
CA TRP A 86 -0.09 10.84 9.23
C TRP A 86 0.09 10.81 10.75
N PRO A 87 1.27 10.38 11.24
CA PRO A 87 1.56 10.50 12.65
C PRO A 87 1.40 11.96 13.09
N ALA A 88 0.98 12.19 14.34
CA ALA A 88 0.68 13.53 14.85
C ALA A 88 1.87 14.51 14.75
N ARG A 89 3.09 13.97 14.67
CA ARG A 89 4.34 14.72 14.44
C ARG A 89 5.17 13.99 13.39
N PRO A 90 4.87 14.21 12.10
CA PRO A 90 5.58 13.51 11.06
C PRO A 90 6.94 14.14 10.79
N THR A 91 7.93 13.29 10.57
CA THR A 91 9.22 13.67 9.98
C THR A 91 9.14 13.58 8.45
N ALA A 92 10.17 14.07 7.76
CA ALA A 92 10.23 13.96 6.30
C ALA A 92 10.42 12.50 5.81
N GLU A 93 10.76 11.58 6.72
CA GLU A 93 11.10 10.18 6.43
C GLU A 93 9.96 9.23 6.84
N ASP A 94 8.97 9.71 7.60
CA ASP A 94 7.84 8.88 8.02
C ASP A 94 6.93 8.58 6.82
N PRO A 95 6.70 7.30 6.47
CA PRO A 95 5.73 6.96 5.45
C PRO A 95 4.30 7.30 5.93
N PRO A 96 3.39 7.68 5.02
CA PRO A 96 1.98 7.81 5.36
C PRO A 96 1.36 6.47 5.74
N ALA A 97 0.38 6.51 6.63
CA ALA A 97 -0.45 5.37 6.99
C ALA A 97 -1.88 5.59 6.49
N LEU A 98 -2.75 4.59 6.67
CA LEU A 98 -4.18 4.69 6.42
C LEU A 98 -4.92 4.64 7.74
N MET A 99 -5.84 5.59 7.93
CA MET A 99 -6.83 5.54 8.98
C MET A 99 -8.08 4.85 8.43
N LEU A 100 -8.37 3.66 8.93
CA LEU A 100 -9.60 2.94 8.67
C LEU A 100 -10.72 3.58 9.49
N THR A 101 -11.86 3.86 8.86
CA THR A 101 -13.04 4.41 9.53
C THR A 101 -14.05 3.30 9.74
N ALA A 102 -13.88 2.50 10.80
CA ALA A 102 -14.95 1.64 11.30
C ALA A 102 -15.83 2.44 12.26
N ALA A 103 -17.12 2.11 12.35
CA ALA A 103 -18.18 2.96 12.89
C ALA A 103 -17.87 3.71 14.20
N PHE A 104 -17.00 3.22 15.08
CA PHE A 104 -16.51 3.94 16.26
C PHE A 104 -15.06 3.60 16.67
N ASP A 105 -14.29 2.92 15.81
CA ASP A 105 -12.91 2.52 16.07
C ASP A 105 -11.99 2.96 14.92
N PHE A 106 -10.88 3.60 15.27
CA PHE A 106 -9.90 4.08 14.30
C PHE A 106 -8.67 3.18 14.37
N ALA A 107 -8.57 2.25 13.42
CA ALA A 107 -7.35 1.49 13.23
C ALA A 107 -6.44 2.23 12.25
N VAL A 108 -5.17 2.41 12.62
CA VAL A 108 -4.12 2.90 11.71
C VAL A 108 -3.36 1.70 11.16
N VAL A 109 -3.33 1.57 9.84
CA VAL A 109 -2.62 0.49 9.15
C VAL A 109 -1.60 1.07 8.18
N SER A 110 -0.42 0.46 8.07
CA SER A 110 0.62 0.91 7.14
C SER A 110 0.71 -0.04 5.95
N PRO A 111 0.59 0.44 4.70
CA PRO A 111 0.90 -0.36 3.52
C PRO A 111 2.36 -0.86 3.51
N TRP A 112 3.29 -0.14 4.13
CA TRP A 112 4.69 -0.56 4.23
C TRP A 112 4.85 -1.83 5.06
N ASP A 113 4.05 -2.00 6.12
CA ASP A 113 4.10 -3.23 6.93
C ASP A 113 3.73 -4.46 6.09
N ALA A 114 2.83 -4.32 5.11
CA ALA A 114 2.48 -5.39 4.18
C ALA A 114 3.64 -5.71 3.23
N ILE A 115 4.32 -4.70 2.68
CA ILE A 115 5.49 -4.85 1.80
C ILE A 115 6.66 -5.49 2.56
N THR A 116 6.94 -5.01 3.76
CA THR A 116 7.99 -5.57 4.63
C THR A 116 7.66 -7.01 5.02
N ALA A 117 6.41 -7.32 5.38
CA ALA A 117 5.99 -8.69 5.68
C ALA A 117 6.13 -9.61 4.47
N ALA A 118 5.72 -9.14 3.28
CA ALA A 118 5.88 -9.91 2.04
C ALA A 118 7.35 -10.29 1.82
N VAL A 119 8.28 -9.32 1.83
CA VAL A 119 9.70 -9.59 1.59
C VAL A 119 10.33 -10.43 2.71
N ARG A 120 9.99 -10.16 3.97
CA ARG A 120 10.54 -10.89 5.12
C ARG A 120 10.09 -12.35 5.14
N ASP A 121 8.80 -12.57 4.99
CA ASP A 121 8.18 -13.87 5.21
C ASP A 121 7.99 -14.66 3.90
N ARG A 122 8.18 -14.00 2.75
CA ARG A 122 8.11 -14.53 1.38
C ARG A 122 6.84 -15.35 1.13
N THR A 123 5.71 -14.89 1.64
CA THR A 123 4.45 -15.66 1.68
C THR A 123 3.74 -15.75 0.33
N GLY A 124 3.93 -14.77 -0.56
CA GLY A 124 3.19 -14.65 -1.81
C GLY A 124 1.69 -14.33 -1.61
N THR A 125 1.30 -13.94 -0.41
CA THR A 125 -0.09 -13.71 0.01
C THR A 125 -0.23 -12.57 1.03
N ALA A 126 0.86 -11.89 1.39
CA ALA A 126 0.86 -10.82 2.39
C ALA A 126 -0.05 -9.65 1.97
N PHE A 127 -0.14 -9.33 0.68
CA PHE A 127 -0.96 -8.22 0.17
C PHE A 127 -2.44 -8.55 0.27
N ALA A 128 -2.85 -9.74 -0.20
CA ALA A 128 -4.20 -10.22 -0.03
C ALA A 128 -4.60 -10.30 1.47
N ALA A 129 -3.73 -10.86 2.32
CA ALA A 129 -3.97 -10.95 3.75
C ALA A 129 -4.06 -9.58 4.44
N PHE A 130 -3.27 -8.60 4.00
CA PHE A 130 -3.36 -7.22 4.47
C PHE A 130 -4.70 -6.59 4.10
N VAL A 131 -5.13 -6.71 2.85
CA VAL A 131 -6.41 -6.15 2.38
C VAL A 131 -7.59 -6.82 3.08
N HIS A 132 -7.62 -8.15 3.17
CA HIS A 132 -8.71 -8.88 3.82
C HIS A 132 -8.86 -8.57 5.30
N ARG A 133 -7.75 -8.33 6.02
CA ARG A 133 -7.79 -7.93 7.43
C ARG A 133 -8.37 -6.54 7.65
N CYS A 134 -8.29 -5.67 6.64
CA CYS A 134 -8.82 -4.31 6.70
C CYS A 134 -10.25 -4.20 6.18
N ASP A 135 -10.77 -5.25 5.54
CA ASP A 135 -12.15 -5.29 5.06
C ASP A 135 -13.09 -5.29 6.28
N PRO A 136 -14.06 -4.37 6.35
CA PRO A 136 -15.05 -4.41 7.41
C PRO A 136 -15.84 -5.70 7.22
N VAL A 137 -15.82 -6.59 8.22
CA VAL A 137 -16.65 -7.79 8.21
C VAL A 137 -18.10 -7.36 7.91
N GLU A 138 -18.59 -7.65 6.69
CA GLU A 138 -20.01 -7.55 6.39
C GLU A 138 -20.73 -8.59 7.26
N GLY A 139 -21.14 -8.20 8.47
CA GLY A 139 -21.54 -9.20 9.45
C GLY A 139 -21.95 -8.68 10.82
N ALA A 140 -22.56 -7.50 10.89
CA ALA A 140 -23.52 -7.19 11.95
C ALA A 140 -24.74 -6.54 11.30
N ALA A 141 -25.38 -7.28 10.39
CA ALA A 141 -26.77 -7.02 10.08
C ALA A 141 -27.55 -7.25 11.37
N ASP A 142 -27.92 -6.15 12.02
CA ASP A 142 -28.86 -6.12 13.14
C ASP A 142 -30.19 -6.71 12.65
N PRO A 143 -30.66 -7.86 13.18
CA PRO A 143 -31.97 -8.36 12.85
C PRO A 143 -32.98 -7.50 13.63
N HIS A 144 -33.54 -6.49 12.98
CA HIS A 144 -34.69 -5.77 13.53
C HIS A 144 -35.99 -6.57 13.36
#